data_AF-A0A8C5FX93-F1
#
_entry.id   AF-A0A8C5FX93-F1
#
_cell.length_a   1.000
_cell.length_b   1.000
_cell.length_c   1.000
_cell.angle_alpha   90.00
_cell.angle_beta   90.00
_cell.angle_gamma   90.00
#
_symmetry.space_group_name_H-M   'P 1'
#
loop_
_entity.id
_entity.type
_entity.pdbx_description
1 polymer ?
#
loop_
_entity_poly.entity_id
_entity_poly.type
_entity_poly.pdbx_seq_one_letter_code
_entity_poly.pdbx_strand_id
1 'polypeptide(L)'
;MAFAVEEINRNSILLPNTLLGYNLYDSCGILWNSLSAALSMISGSGEPFQLNESCYGYPPVLGIVGDSSSTLQHTFFHYLLLIPTIQLLYYMQKVNFTTDFGDQVSFDESGDVLPIYDVMNWMWLSDGSTEVKNVGEVKELASEIDDLILKEDQIFWNFESKKPPKSVCSESCPPGTRMAIKKGEPVCCFDCIPCSEGKVSNKTDSTQCTSCSEEFWSNPQRDHCEPKIIEFLSFIEPLGISLTTASLFGALLCLIVFGIFIHHRTTPVVRANNSELSFLILLSLKLCFMCSLLFIGHPRLSTCQLRQAAFGISFVLCVSCILVKTMVVLAVFKASKPGGGNSLKWFGVMQQRGTVLFLTLIQAAICTTWLMSSSPTPHKNTQYYKEKITVECVVGSTVGFVVLLGYIGLLAILSFLLAFLARNLPDNFNEAKFITFSMLVFCAVWIAFIPAYINSPGKYADAVEVFAILASSFGLLLALFGPKCYIIILKPEKNNKKALMGRGTPRS
;
A
#
# COMPACT_ATOMS: atom_id res chain seq x y z
N MET A 1 -39.36 -42.62 42.57
CA MET A 1 -39.52 -42.50 44.04
C MET A 1 -39.39 -43.83 44.77
N ALA A 2 -40.15 -44.88 44.43
CA ALA A 2 -40.06 -46.19 45.11
C ALA A 2 -38.62 -46.73 45.23
N PHE A 3 -37.85 -46.67 44.14
CA PHE A 3 -36.44 -47.08 44.12
C PHE A 3 -35.57 -46.28 45.12
N ALA A 4 -35.76 -44.97 45.22
CA ALA A 4 -35.01 -44.14 46.17
C ALA A 4 -35.35 -44.49 47.63
N VAL A 5 -36.61 -44.82 47.92
CA VAL A 5 -37.04 -45.26 49.25
C VAL A 5 -36.41 -46.61 49.62
N GLU A 6 -36.37 -47.55 48.68
CA GLU A 6 -35.70 -48.84 48.88
C GLU A 6 -34.20 -48.68 49.13
N GLU A 7 -33.54 -47.78 48.40
CA GLU A 7 -32.11 -47.55 48.57
C GLU A 7 -31.78 -46.83 49.89
N ILE A 8 -32.63 -45.88 50.31
CA ILE A 8 -32.54 -45.27 51.65
C ILE A 8 -32.69 -46.34 52.74
N ASN A 9 -33.64 -47.25 52.60
CA ASN A 9 -33.85 -48.34 53.56
C ASN A 9 -32.68 -49.34 53.62
N ARG A 10 -31.95 -49.52 52.51
CA ARG A 10 -30.73 -50.36 52.47
C ARG A 10 -29.52 -49.68 53.12
N ASN A 11 -29.50 -48.35 53.17
CA ASN A 11 -28.39 -47.59 53.72
C ASN A 11 -28.65 -47.16 55.18
N SER A 12 -28.20 -47.98 56.13
CA SER A 12 -28.32 -47.72 57.57
C SER A 12 -27.57 -46.46 58.06
N ILE A 13 -26.74 -45.84 57.22
CA ILE A 13 -26.05 -44.58 57.50
C ILE A 13 -26.98 -43.38 57.27
N LEU A 14 -27.91 -43.47 56.31
CA LEU A 14 -28.85 -42.38 55.98
C LEU A 14 -30.00 -42.31 57.00
N LEU A 15 -30.60 -43.46 57.34
CA LEU A 15 -31.66 -43.56 58.35
C LEU A 15 -31.42 -44.78 59.27
N PRO A 16 -30.74 -44.61 60.42
CA PRO A 16 -30.49 -45.72 61.34
C PRO A 16 -31.81 -46.14 62.03
N ASN A 17 -32.06 -47.45 62.06
CA ASN A 17 -33.20 -48.08 62.76
C ASN A 17 -34.61 -47.59 62.33
N THR A 18 -34.75 -47.05 61.13
CA THR A 18 -36.04 -46.61 60.58
C THR A 18 -36.22 -47.18 59.18
N LEU A 19 -37.38 -47.79 58.91
CA LEU A 19 -37.77 -48.24 57.58
C LEU A 19 -38.87 -47.32 57.04
N LEU A 20 -38.65 -46.78 55.86
CA LEU A 20 -39.61 -45.98 55.13
C LEU A 20 -40.53 -46.89 54.30
N GLY A 21 -41.83 -46.71 54.43
CA GLY A 21 -42.82 -47.27 53.51
C GLY A 21 -43.26 -46.22 52.49
N TYR A 22 -43.97 -46.65 51.44
CA TYR A 22 -44.57 -45.74 50.47
C TYR A 22 -45.95 -46.25 50.03
N ASN A 23 -46.85 -45.32 49.68
CA ASN A 23 -48.10 -45.60 49.00
C ASN A 23 -48.12 -44.79 47.70
N LEU A 24 -48.45 -45.44 46.60
CA LEU A 24 -48.52 -44.80 45.29
C LEU A 24 -49.97 -44.66 44.86
N TYR A 25 -50.33 -43.46 44.44
CA TYR A 25 -51.62 -43.15 43.84
C TYR A 25 -51.37 -42.54 42.47
N ASP A 26 -52.08 -43.02 41.46
CA ASP A 26 -52.02 -42.46 40.12
C ASP A 26 -52.95 -41.24 40.03
N SER A 27 -52.41 -40.08 39.67
CA SER A 27 -53.20 -38.88 39.45
C SER A 27 -53.93 -38.90 38.11
N CYS A 28 -53.44 -39.69 37.13
CA CYS A 28 -53.82 -39.62 35.72
C CYS A 28 -53.81 -38.18 35.14
N GLY A 29 -53.00 -37.28 35.72
CA GLY A 29 -52.98 -35.86 35.36
C GLY A 29 -54.21 -35.05 35.81
N ILE A 30 -55.05 -35.60 36.69
CA ILE A 30 -56.27 -34.95 37.20
C ILE A 30 -56.04 -34.46 38.64
N LEU A 31 -56.10 -33.15 38.85
CA LEU A 31 -55.88 -32.50 40.15
C LEU A 31 -56.74 -33.08 41.28
N TRP A 32 -58.00 -33.37 41.00
CA TRP A 32 -58.93 -33.91 42.00
C TRP A 32 -58.47 -35.26 42.56
N ASN A 33 -57.89 -36.11 41.70
CA ASN A 33 -57.39 -37.42 42.12
C ASN A 33 -56.15 -37.25 43.01
N SER A 34 -55.23 -36.35 42.66
CA SER A 34 -54.07 -36.01 43.50
C SER A 34 -54.49 -35.48 44.87
N LEU A 35 -55.50 -34.59 44.91
CA LEU A 35 -56.01 -34.03 46.17
C LEU A 35 -56.70 -35.11 47.02
N SER A 36 -57.53 -35.93 46.40
CA SER A 36 -58.22 -37.02 47.10
C SER A 36 -57.23 -38.03 47.67
N ALA A 37 -56.17 -38.36 46.93
CA ALA A 37 -55.10 -39.23 47.40
C ALA A 37 -54.33 -38.60 48.58
N ALA A 38 -53.94 -37.33 48.46
CA ALA A 38 -53.23 -36.61 49.53
C ALA A 38 -54.06 -36.53 50.82
N LEU A 39 -55.35 -36.20 50.72
CA LEU A 39 -56.27 -36.16 51.86
C LEU A 39 -56.51 -37.55 52.46
N SER A 40 -56.60 -38.60 51.64
CA SER A 40 -56.71 -39.97 52.12
C SER A 40 -55.49 -40.38 52.95
N MET A 41 -54.28 -40.02 52.49
CA MET A 41 -53.04 -40.28 53.23
C MET A 41 -52.97 -39.52 54.56
N ILE A 42 -53.33 -38.23 54.59
CA ILE A 42 -53.26 -37.41 55.81
C ILE A 42 -54.35 -37.78 56.82
N SER A 43 -55.55 -38.13 56.35
CA SER A 43 -56.68 -38.47 57.22
C SER A 43 -56.52 -39.81 57.95
N GLY A 44 -55.51 -40.62 57.61
CA GLY A 44 -55.29 -41.93 58.22
C GLY A 44 -56.44 -42.91 57.97
N SER A 45 -57.21 -42.71 56.90
CA SER A 45 -58.41 -43.49 56.56
C SER A 45 -58.13 -44.78 55.76
N GLY A 46 -56.85 -45.14 55.58
CA GLY A 46 -56.42 -46.35 54.89
C GLY A 46 -56.48 -47.62 55.76
N GLU A 47 -56.02 -48.76 55.24
CA GLU A 47 -55.85 -49.96 56.06
C GLU A 47 -54.59 -49.85 56.96
N PRO A 48 -54.63 -50.33 58.22
CA PRO A 48 -53.49 -50.32 59.11
C PRO A 48 -52.35 -51.19 58.56
N PHE A 49 -51.12 -50.70 58.64
CA PHE A 49 -49.93 -51.42 58.17
C PHE A 49 -49.41 -52.38 59.26
N GLN A 50 -49.09 -53.62 58.88
CA GLN A 50 -48.53 -54.63 59.77
C GLN A 50 -47.21 -55.16 59.22
N LEU A 51 -46.09 -54.69 59.78
CA LEU A 51 -44.74 -55.13 59.37
C LEU A 51 -44.23 -56.31 60.25
N ASN A 52 -44.63 -56.36 61.52
CA ASN A 52 -44.35 -57.43 62.49
C ASN A 52 -45.27 -57.29 63.73
N GLU A 53 -45.31 -58.30 64.63
CA GLU A 53 -46.17 -58.31 65.85
C GLU A 53 -45.99 -57.10 66.78
N SER A 54 -44.90 -56.33 66.64
CA SER A 54 -44.60 -55.14 67.45
C SER A 54 -44.90 -53.79 66.79
N CYS A 55 -45.27 -53.73 65.51
CA CYS A 55 -45.59 -52.49 64.80
C CYS A 55 -46.97 -52.59 64.14
N TYR A 56 -47.99 -52.12 64.88
CA TYR A 56 -49.38 -52.02 64.42
C TYR A 56 -49.89 -50.60 64.62
N GLY A 57 -50.29 -49.93 63.54
CA GLY A 57 -50.85 -48.58 63.60
C GLY A 57 -50.80 -47.87 62.25
N TYR A 58 -51.37 -46.67 62.19
CA TYR A 58 -51.25 -45.78 61.04
C TYR A 58 -49.87 -45.10 61.08
N PRO A 59 -48.94 -45.41 60.15
CA PRO A 59 -47.65 -44.75 60.14
C PRO A 59 -47.86 -43.25 59.84
N PRO A 60 -47.13 -42.34 60.52
CA PRO A 60 -47.22 -40.92 60.22
C PRO A 60 -46.76 -40.68 58.79
N VAL A 61 -47.57 -39.96 58.00
CA VAL A 61 -47.17 -39.54 56.65
C VAL A 61 -46.04 -38.51 56.79
N LEU A 62 -44.82 -38.97 56.54
CA LEU A 62 -43.56 -38.20 56.64
C LEU A 62 -43.29 -37.31 55.43
N GLY A 63 -44.14 -37.33 54.41
CA GLY A 63 -44.01 -36.51 53.21
C GLY A 63 -44.93 -37.01 52.11
N ILE A 64 -45.43 -36.08 51.30
CA ILE A 64 -46.17 -36.41 50.07
C ILE A 64 -45.43 -35.75 48.93
N VAL A 65 -45.14 -36.53 47.89
CA VAL A 65 -44.52 -36.04 46.66
C VAL A 65 -45.54 -36.09 45.55
N GLY A 66 -45.78 -34.93 44.94
CA GLY A 66 -46.73 -34.74 43.86
C GLY A 66 -46.15 -35.10 42.49
N ASP A 67 -47.04 -35.08 41.50
CA ASP A 67 -46.72 -35.16 40.08
C ASP A 67 -46.01 -33.90 39.57
N SER A 68 -45.25 -34.04 38.48
CA SER A 68 -44.36 -33.02 37.94
C SER A 68 -45.05 -31.95 37.08
N SER A 69 -46.39 -31.82 37.11
CA SER A 69 -47.13 -30.98 36.17
C SER A 69 -48.03 -29.92 36.84
N SER A 70 -47.79 -28.65 36.46
CA SER A 70 -48.56 -27.40 36.67
C SER A 70 -48.27 -26.53 37.91
N THR A 71 -48.09 -25.23 37.67
CA THR A 71 -47.79 -24.18 38.67
C THR A 71 -48.89 -24.03 39.74
N LEU A 72 -50.12 -24.46 39.45
CA LEU A 72 -51.24 -24.44 40.42
C LEU A 72 -51.19 -25.61 41.40
N GLN A 73 -50.57 -26.75 41.04
CA GLN A 73 -50.34 -27.89 41.95
C GLN A 73 -49.21 -27.61 42.95
N HIS A 74 -48.14 -26.94 42.51
CA HIS A 74 -47.01 -26.60 43.36
C HIS A 74 -47.40 -25.74 44.58
N THR A 75 -48.24 -24.72 44.39
CA THR A 75 -48.62 -23.80 45.48
C THR A 75 -49.51 -24.48 46.53
N PHE A 76 -50.37 -25.41 46.12
CA PHE A 76 -51.29 -26.09 47.02
C PHE A 76 -50.60 -27.19 47.84
N PHE A 77 -49.66 -27.93 47.22
CA PHE A 77 -48.81 -28.90 47.93
C PHE A 77 -47.89 -28.23 48.95
N HIS A 78 -47.36 -27.05 48.62
CA HIS A 78 -46.52 -26.27 49.53
C HIS A 78 -47.24 -25.89 50.83
N TYR A 79 -48.56 -25.63 50.79
CA TYR A 79 -49.36 -25.35 51.99
C TYR A 79 -49.68 -26.60 52.83
N LEU A 80 -49.75 -27.78 52.20
CA LEU A 80 -50.02 -29.05 52.88
C LEU A 80 -48.76 -29.66 53.54
N LEU A 81 -47.57 -29.20 53.14
CA LEU A 81 -46.24 -29.62 53.62
C LEU A 81 -45.80 -29.01 54.97
N LEU A 82 -46.69 -28.31 55.71
CA LEU A 82 -46.42 -27.71 57.03
C LEU A 82 -46.35 -28.73 58.19
N ILE A 83 -45.82 -29.93 57.94
CA ILE A 83 -45.49 -30.96 58.94
C ILE A 83 -43.96 -31.19 58.83
N PRO A 84 -43.20 -31.43 59.91
CA PRO A 84 -41.74 -31.39 59.87
C PRO A 84 -41.16 -32.55 59.03
N THR A 85 -40.96 -32.27 57.74
CA THR A 85 -40.45 -33.20 56.72
C THR A 85 -39.10 -32.77 56.16
N ILE A 86 -38.47 -31.77 56.79
CA ILE A 86 -37.17 -31.19 56.37
C ILE A 86 -36.07 -32.26 56.37
N GLN A 87 -36.11 -33.20 57.30
CA GLN A 87 -35.07 -34.21 57.44
C GLN A 87 -35.10 -35.25 56.31
N LEU A 88 -36.28 -35.73 55.90
CA LEU A 88 -36.39 -36.66 54.76
C LEU A 88 -36.03 -35.96 53.44
N LEU A 89 -36.51 -34.73 53.25
CA LEU A 89 -36.19 -33.93 52.06
C LEU A 89 -34.68 -33.69 51.92
N TYR A 90 -34.00 -33.39 53.02
CA TYR A 90 -32.55 -33.23 53.06
C TYR A 90 -31.79 -34.49 52.61
N TYR A 91 -32.25 -35.68 53.02
CA TYR A 91 -31.63 -36.94 52.59
C TYR A 91 -31.98 -37.30 51.15
N MET A 92 -33.22 -37.04 50.71
CA MET A 92 -33.66 -37.25 49.33
C MET A 92 -32.88 -36.39 48.33
N GLN A 93 -32.52 -35.15 48.68
CA GLN A 93 -31.67 -34.30 47.84
C GLN A 93 -30.21 -34.78 47.76
N LYS A 94 -29.79 -35.70 48.64
CA LYS A 94 -28.40 -36.17 48.75
C LYS A 94 -28.18 -37.59 48.25
N VAL A 95 -29.21 -38.23 47.70
CA VAL A 95 -29.06 -39.59 47.15
C VAL A 95 -28.24 -39.55 45.86
N ASN A 96 -27.34 -40.52 45.74
CA ASN A 96 -26.54 -40.77 44.56
C ASN A 96 -26.43 -42.29 44.43
N PHE A 97 -27.09 -42.85 43.42
CA PHE A 97 -27.14 -44.29 43.20
C PHE A 97 -27.08 -44.62 41.72
N THR A 98 -26.80 -45.88 41.41
CA THR A 98 -26.81 -46.39 40.04
C THR A 98 -28.00 -47.32 39.86
N THR A 99 -28.76 -47.17 38.77
CA THR A 99 -29.86 -48.07 38.43
C THR A 99 -29.33 -49.44 37.99
N ASP A 100 -30.20 -50.45 37.94
CA ASP A 100 -29.85 -51.78 37.41
C ASP A 100 -29.41 -51.73 35.93
N PHE A 101 -29.72 -50.64 35.21
CA PHE A 101 -29.32 -50.39 33.84
C PHE A 101 -27.94 -49.69 33.73
N GLY A 102 -27.32 -49.34 34.86
CA GLY A 102 -26.01 -48.70 34.93
C GLY A 102 -26.06 -47.16 34.93
N ASP A 103 -27.24 -46.55 34.96
CA ASP A 103 -27.39 -45.09 34.94
C ASP A 103 -27.22 -44.50 36.34
N GLN A 104 -26.39 -43.47 36.47
CA GLN A 104 -26.21 -42.76 37.73
C GLN A 104 -27.30 -41.71 37.91
N VAL A 105 -28.06 -41.82 39.00
CA VAL A 105 -29.14 -40.89 39.35
C VAL A 105 -28.71 -40.08 40.55
N SER A 106 -28.68 -38.76 40.37
CA SER A 106 -28.49 -37.76 41.42
C SER A 106 -29.31 -36.52 41.12
N PHE A 107 -29.48 -35.69 42.15
CA PHE A 107 -30.21 -34.43 42.06
C PHE A 107 -29.25 -33.25 42.12
N ASP A 108 -29.55 -32.19 41.37
CA ASP A 108 -28.81 -30.94 41.42
C ASP A 108 -29.20 -30.08 42.65
N GLU A 109 -28.67 -28.85 42.74
CA GLU A 109 -29.00 -27.92 43.83
C GLU A 109 -30.48 -27.50 43.84
N SER A 110 -31.17 -27.58 42.70
CA SER A 110 -32.58 -27.22 42.55
C SER A 110 -33.54 -28.39 42.82
N GLY A 111 -33.00 -29.62 42.94
CA GLY A 111 -33.77 -30.85 43.16
C GLY A 111 -34.22 -31.54 41.87
N ASP A 112 -33.66 -31.14 40.73
CA ASP A 112 -33.90 -31.76 39.43
C ASP A 112 -32.94 -32.92 39.21
N VAL A 113 -33.42 -33.98 38.54
CA VAL A 113 -32.61 -35.16 38.19
C VAL A 113 -31.67 -34.78 37.05
N LEU A 114 -30.40 -35.19 37.14
CA LEU A 114 -29.46 -35.02 36.03
C LEU A 114 -30.01 -35.67 34.74
N PRO A 115 -30.11 -34.93 33.62
CA PRO A 115 -30.72 -35.44 32.41
C PRO A 115 -29.91 -36.56 31.76
N ILE A 116 -30.62 -37.65 31.45
CA ILE A 116 -30.15 -38.76 30.64
C ILE A 116 -31.17 -38.98 29.53
N TYR A 117 -30.78 -38.77 28.28
CA TYR A 117 -31.65 -38.88 27.13
C TYR A 117 -31.09 -39.83 26.06
N ASP A 118 -31.96 -40.66 25.50
CA ASP A 118 -31.66 -41.43 24.29
C ASP A 118 -31.86 -40.58 23.03
N VAL A 119 -30.90 -40.63 22.11
CA VAL A 119 -31.01 -40.04 20.78
C VAL A 119 -31.50 -41.10 19.80
N MET A 120 -32.71 -40.91 19.29
CA MET A 120 -33.37 -41.88 18.40
C MET A 120 -33.37 -41.39 16.95
N ASN A 121 -33.07 -42.27 16.00
CA ASN A 121 -33.14 -41.99 14.57
C ASN A 121 -34.18 -42.91 13.89
N TRP A 122 -34.97 -42.33 12.98
CA TRP A 122 -36.00 -43.00 12.19
C TRP A 122 -35.40 -43.46 10.86
N MET A 123 -35.20 -44.76 10.72
CA MET A 123 -34.63 -45.39 9.53
C MET A 123 -35.73 -45.83 8.58
N TRP A 124 -35.59 -45.48 7.30
CA TRP A 124 -36.49 -45.94 6.25
C TRP A 124 -35.97 -47.24 5.65
N LEU A 125 -36.77 -48.30 5.74
CA LEU A 125 -36.45 -49.60 5.20
C LEU A 125 -36.91 -49.72 3.75
N SER A 126 -36.27 -50.61 2.98
CA SER A 126 -36.55 -50.79 1.55
C SER A 126 -37.96 -51.31 1.25
N ASP A 127 -38.64 -51.85 2.26
CA ASP A 127 -40.02 -52.34 2.21
C ASP A 127 -41.08 -51.24 2.48
N GLY A 128 -40.63 -50.01 2.75
CA GLY A 128 -41.48 -48.85 3.05
C GLY A 128 -41.89 -48.72 4.52
N SER A 129 -41.40 -49.60 5.39
CA SER A 129 -41.60 -49.48 6.84
C SER A 129 -40.55 -48.55 7.48
N THR A 130 -40.86 -48.03 8.67
CA THR A 130 -39.95 -47.18 9.45
C THR A 130 -39.54 -47.87 10.73
N GLU A 131 -38.24 -47.94 10.99
CA GLU A 131 -37.67 -48.50 12.22
C GLU A 131 -37.02 -47.39 13.03
N VAL A 132 -37.31 -47.31 14.32
CA VAL A 132 -36.66 -46.34 15.21
C VAL A 132 -35.52 -47.02 15.95
N LYS A 133 -34.31 -46.48 15.80
CA LYS A 133 -33.09 -47.03 16.40
C LYS A 133 -32.41 -46.00 17.30
N ASN A 134 -31.96 -46.45 18.47
CA ASN A 134 -31.10 -45.65 19.33
C ASN A 134 -29.72 -45.48 18.67
N VAL A 135 -29.32 -44.24 18.44
CA VAL A 135 -28.07 -43.84 17.78
C VAL A 135 -27.14 -43.03 18.68
N GLY A 136 -27.51 -42.81 19.95
CA GLY A 136 -26.68 -42.05 20.87
C GLY A 136 -27.35 -41.78 22.20
N GLU A 137 -26.59 -41.19 23.10
CA GLU A 137 -27.05 -40.80 24.42
C GLU A 137 -26.52 -39.41 24.77
N VAL A 138 -27.30 -38.67 25.57
CA VAL A 138 -26.90 -37.42 26.20
C VAL A 138 -26.91 -37.64 27.70
N LYS A 139 -25.76 -37.41 28.34
CA LYS A 139 -25.61 -37.52 29.80
C LYS A 139 -24.99 -36.23 30.32
N GLU A 140 -25.70 -35.57 31.23
CA GLU A 140 -25.14 -34.44 31.96
C GLU A 140 -24.46 -34.96 33.23
N LEU A 141 -23.14 -34.75 33.35
CA LEU A 141 -22.37 -35.10 34.55
C LEU A 141 -22.09 -33.82 35.34
N ALA A 142 -22.18 -33.91 36.68
CA ALA A 142 -22.11 -32.77 37.62
C ALA A 142 -20.82 -31.92 37.60
N SER A 143 -19.87 -32.17 36.69
CA SER A 143 -18.56 -31.51 36.67
C SER A 143 -17.94 -31.24 35.28
N GLU A 144 -18.52 -31.71 34.18
CA GLU A 144 -18.09 -31.39 32.81
C GLU A 144 -19.29 -31.26 31.87
N ILE A 145 -19.14 -30.43 30.84
CA ILE A 145 -20.13 -30.12 29.80
C ILE A 145 -20.66 -31.41 29.16
N ASP A 146 -21.99 -31.49 28.98
CA ASP A 146 -22.75 -32.51 28.23
C ASP A 146 -21.92 -33.40 27.28
N ASP A 147 -21.69 -34.65 27.68
CA ASP A 147 -21.11 -35.67 26.79
C ASP A 147 -22.21 -36.21 25.88
N LEU A 148 -22.43 -35.52 24.74
CA LEU A 148 -23.23 -36.06 23.64
C LEU A 148 -22.43 -37.17 22.94
N ILE A 149 -22.86 -38.42 23.13
CA ILE A 149 -22.27 -39.58 22.48
C ILE A 149 -23.15 -39.99 21.30
N LEU A 150 -22.72 -39.67 20.09
CA LEU A 150 -23.40 -40.09 18.86
C LEU A 150 -22.62 -41.19 18.14
N LYS A 151 -23.30 -42.27 17.79
CA LYS A 151 -22.79 -43.34 16.92
C LYS A 151 -23.05 -42.96 15.47
N GLU A 152 -22.23 -42.07 14.92
CA GLU A 152 -22.43 -41.50 13.57
C GLU A 152 -22.60 -42.56 12.47
N ASP A 153 -21.94 -43.71 12.60
CA ASP A 153 -22.02 -44.85 11.69
C ASP A 153 -23.41 -45.51 11.65
N GLN A 154 -24.20 -45.33 12.71
CA GLN A 154 -25.55 -45.89 12.85
C GLN A 154 -26.65 -44.91 12.48
N ILE A 155 -26.30 -43.65 12.23
CA ILE A 155 -27.25 -42.61 11.85
C ILE A 155 -27.59 -42.78 10.37
N PHE A 156 -28.87 -43.06 10.10
CA PHE A 156 -29.41 -43.07 8.75
C PHE A 156 -29.54 -41.63 8.21
N TRP A 157 -28.96 -41.40 7.04
CA TRP A 157 -29.12 -40.17 6.27
C TRP A 157 -29.69 -40.51 4.90
N ASN A 158 -30.87 -39.97 4.58
CA ASN A 158 -31.57 -40.20 3.32
C ASN A 158 -30.98 -39.44 2.12
N PHE A 159 -29.68 -39.10 2.18
CA PHE A 159 -28.95 -38.38 1.14
C PHE A 159 -27.93 -39.31 0.48
N GLU A 160 -27.60 -39.09 -0.79
CA GLU A 160 -26.60 -39.90 -1.52
C GLU A 160 -25.23 -39.93 -0.81
N SER A 161 -24.86 -38.83 -0.16
CA SER A 161 -23.61 -38.69 0.60
C SER A 161 -23.58 -39.51 1.89
N LYS A 162 -24.73 -40.03 2.35
CA LYS A 162 -24.94 -40.68 3.65
C LYS A 162 -24.41 -39.85 4.84
N LYS A 163 -24.45 -38.53 4.71
CA LYS A 163 -23.96 -37.56 5.70
C LYS A 163 -25.03 -36.51 6.01
N PRO A 164 -24.97 -35.86 7.19
CA PRO A 164 -25.87 -34.75 7.51
C PRO A 164 -25.74 -33.63 6.47
N PRO A 165 -26.87 -33.02 6.04
CA PRO A 165 -26.82 -31.81 5.23
C PRO A 165 -26.28 -30.65 6.08
N LYS A 166 -25.55 -29.73 5.45
CA LYS A 166 -25.11 -28.50 6.11
C LYS A 166 -26.23 -27.46 6.05
N SER A 167 -26.75 -27.07 7.21
CA SER A 167 -27.76 -26.02 7.34
C SER A 167 -27.10 -24.64 7.45
N VAL A 168 -26.46 -24.16 6.38
CA VAL A 168 -25.83 -22.84 6.30
C VAL A 168 -26.52 -21.96 5.24
N CYS A 169 -26.70 -20.68 5.55
CA CYS A 169 -27.32 -19.73 4.62
C CYS A 169 -26.33 -19.22 3.58
N SER A 170 -25.12 -18.87 4.04
CA SER A 170 -24.00 -18.44 3.23
C SER A 170 -22.78 -19.28 3.54
N GLU A 171 -22.02 -19.65 2.50
CA GLU A 171 -20.72 -20.29 2.65
C GLU A 171 -19.68 -19.34 3.24
N SER A 172 -18.62 -19.90 3.83
CA SER A 172 -17.51 -19.10 4.36
C SER A 172 -16.84 -18.26 3.28
N CYS A 173 -16.56 -17.00 3.62
CA CYS A 173 -15.92 -16.04 2.75
C CYS A 173 -14.41 -16.30 2.64
N PRO A 174 -13.86 -16.42 1.41
CA PRO A 174 -12.43 -16.63 1.24
C PRO A 174 -11.62 -15.37 1.62
N PRO A 175 -10.31 -15.53 1.90
CA PRO A 175 -9.39 -14.40 2.02
C PRO A 175 -9.51 -13.44 0.82
N GLY A 176 -9.27 -12.15 1.06
CA GLY A 176 -9.47 -11.08 0.09
C GLY A 176 -10.88 -10.49 0.07
N THR A 177 -11.82 -11.09 0.80
CA THR A 177 -13.19 -10.60 0.93
C THR A 177 -13.52 -10.24 2.38
N ARG A 178 -14.58 -9.45 2.54
CA ARG A 178 -15.24 -9.18 3.83
C ARG A 178 -16.70 -9.59 3.77
N MET A 179 -17.23 -10.02 4.90
CA MET A 179 -18.65 -10.31 5.05
C MET A 179 -19.47 -9.01 5.04
N ALA A 180 -20.61 -9.06 4.36
CA ALA A 180 -21.61 -8.01 4.38
C ALA A 180 -22.98 -8.63 4.65
N ILE A 181 -23.55 -8.34 5.82
CA ILE A 181 -24.85 -8.87 6.23
C ILE A 181 -25.94 -8.34 5.31
N LYS A 182 -26.81 -9.24 4.85
CA LYS A 182 -27.97 -8.89 4.03
C LYS A 182 -29.02 -8.19 4.90
N LYS A 183 -29.43 -6.98 4.50
CA LYS A 183 -30.43 -6.21 5.25
C LYS A 183 -31.78 -6.94 5.24
N GLY A 184 -32.33 -7.21 6.42
CA GLY A 184 -33.63 -7.87 6.58
C GLY A 184 -33.57 -9.39 6.67
N GLU A 185 -32.38 -10.00 6.56
CA GLU A 185 -32.15 -11.44 6.74
C GLU A 185 -31.42 -11.73 8.07
N PRO A 186 -31.40 -13.00 8.54
CA PRO A 186 -30.64 -13.40 9.73
C PRO A 186 -29.12 -13.17 9.59
N VAL A 187 -28.41 -13.04 10.73
CA VAL A 187 -26.97 -12.71 10.78
C VAL A 187 -26.08 -13.73 10.05
N CYS A 188 -26.52 -14.99 9.94
CA CYS A 188 -25.80 -16.03 9.20
C CYS A 188 -25.91 -15.91 7.66
N CYS A 189 -26.75 -14.99 7.15
CA CYS A 189 -26.93 -14.72 5.74
C CYS A 189 -26.17 -13.45 5.34
N PHE A 190 -25.08 -13.63 4.61
CA PHE A 190 -24.17 -12.55 4.20
C PHE A 190 -23.65 -12.75 2.79
N ASP A 191 -23.19 -11.66 2.17
CA ASP A 191 -22.46 -11.67 0.92
C ASP A 191 -20.96 -11.46 1.16
N CYS A 192 -20.12 -12.15 0.40
CA CYS A 192 -18.68 -11.96 0.41
C CYS A 192 -18.31 -10.83 -0.56
N ILE A 193 -17.99 -9.66 -0.03
CA ILE A 193 -17.64 -8.48 -0.82
C ILE A 193 -16.11 -8.35 -0.89
N PRO A 194 -15.49 -8.20 -2.07
CA PRO A 194 -14.05 -8.00 -2.18
C PRO A 194 -13.59 -6.73 -1.45
N CYS A 195 -12.41 -6.79 -0.85
CA CYS A 195 -11.81 -5.63 -0.21
C CYS A 195 -11.53 -4.50 -1.22
N SER A 196 -11.69 -3.25 -0.77
CA SER A 196 -11.35 -2.07 -1.56
C SER A 196 -9.84 -1.96 -1.81
N GLU A 197 -9.44 -1.23 -2.84
CA GLU A 197 -8.03 -1.06 -3.19
C GLU A 197 -7.20 -0.49 -2.04
N GLY A 198 -5.99 -1.04 -1.84
CA GLY A 198 -5.11 -0.69 -0.71
C GLY A 198 -5.51 -1.33 0.63
N LYS A 199 -6.56 -2.16 0.66
CA LYS A 199 -6.94 -2.97 1.84
C LYS A 199 -6.91 -4.45 1.53
N VAL A 200 -6.68 -5.25 2.57
CA VAL A 200 -6.55 -6.71 2.48
C VAL A 200 -7.33 -7.42 3.58
N SER A 201 -7.61 -8.71 3.38
CA SER A 201 -8.19 -9.60 4.37
C SER A 201 -7.51 -10.97 4.28
N ASN A 202 -6.71 -11.33 5.28
CA ASN A 202 -5.97 -12.61 5.29
C ASN A 202 -6.78 -13.76 5.92
N LYS A 203 -7.83 -13.44 6.68
CA LYS A 203 -8.62 -14.44 7.42
C LYS A 203 -9.92 -14.76 6.67
N THR A 204 -10.31 -16.04 6.72
CA THR A 204 -11.65 -16.49 6.34
C THR A 204 -12.69 -15.81 7.24
N ASP A 205 -13.86 -15.48 6.68
CA ASP A 205 -14.98 -14.89 7.43
C ASP A 205 -14.62 -13.58 8.17
N SER A 206 -13.74 -12.77 7.59
CA SER A 206 -13.45 -11.45 8.14
C SER A 206 -14.61 -10.48 7.91
N THR A 207 -14.99 -9.73 8.93
CA THR A 207 -16.03 -8.68 8.83
C THR A 207 -15.47 -7.36 8.28
N GLN A 208 -14.15 -7.16 8.37
CA GLN A 208 -13.49 -5.92 7.98
C GLN A 208 -12.19 -6.18 7.21
N CYS A 209 -11.85 -5.26 6.31
CA CYS A 209 -10.57 -5.25 5.60
C CYS A 209 -9.60 -4.28 6.27
N THR A 210 -8.35 -4.70 6.44
CA THR A 210 -7.26 -3.91 7.00
C THR A 210 -6.49 -3.17 5.91
N SER A 211 -6.15 -1.91 6.11
CA SER A 211 -5.33 -1.15 5.16
C SER A 211 -3.86 -1.59 5.20
N CYS A 212 -3.19 -1.63 4.04
CA CYS A 212 -1.74 -1.85 3.98
C CYS A 212 -0.96 -0.61 4.45
N SER A 213 0.22 -0.83 5.04
CA SER A 213 1.18 0.24 5.37
C SER A 213 1.66 0.99 4.13
N GLU A 214 2.20 2.20 4.28
CA GLU A 214 2.51 3.11 3.16
C GLU A 214 3.47 2.52 2.11
N GLU A 215 4.37 1.62 2.50
CA GLU A 215 5.34 0.96 1.61
C GLU A 215 4.77 -0.25 0.86
N PHE A 216 3.54 -0.67 1.19
CA PHE A 216 2.91 -1.87 0.67
C PHE A 216 1.57 -1.56 -0.01
N TRP A 217 1.14 -2.43 -0.90
CA TRP A 217 -0.10 -2.37 -1.66
C TRP A 217 -0.80 -3.71 -1.65
N SER A 218 -2.13 -3.70 -1.70
CA SER A 218 -2.91 -4.95 -1.81
C SER A 218 -2.62 -5.64 -3.14
N ASN A 219 -2.32 -6.94 -3.11
CA ASN A 219 -2.19 -7.76 -4.31
C ASN A 219 -3.53 -7.88 -5.08
N PRO A 220 -3.56 -8.44 -6.31
CA PRO A 220 -4.81 -8.57 -7.09
C PRO A 220 -5.92 -9.37 -6.40
N GLN A 221 -5.56 -10.38 -5.58
CA GLN A 221 -6.53 -11.19 -4.82
C GLN A 221 -6.95 -10.53 -3.50
N ARG A 222 -6.32 -9.41 -3.10
CA ARG A 222 -6.58 -8.63 -1.88
C ARG A 222 -6.39 -9.42 -0.56
N ASP A 223 -5.67 -10.52 -0.58
CA ASP A 223 -5.44 -11.38 0.59
C ASP A 223 -4.18 -10.96 1.40
N HIS A 224 -3.17 -10.40 0.74
CA HIS A 224 -1.94 -9.94 1.37
C HIS A 224 -1.39 -8.64 0.76
N CYS A 225 -0.51 -7.98 1.53
CA CYS A 225 0.14 -6.73 1.14
C CYS A 225 1.51 -7.04 0.48
N GLU A 226 1.69 -6.61 -0.77
CA GLU A 226 2.94 -6.68 -1.54
C GLU A 226 3.67 -5.34 -1.51
N PRO A 227 5.02 -5.31 -1.55
CA PRO A 227 5.76 -4.05 -1.59
C PRO A 227 5.44 -3.24 -2.86
N LYS A 228 5.22 -1.94 -2.72
CA LYS A 228 4.95 -1.06 -3.88
C LYS A 228 6.13 -1.02 -4.84
N ILE A 229 5.81 -0.97 -6.13
CA ILE A 229 6.82 -0.83 -7.18
C ILE A 229 7.39 0.60 -7.13
N ILE A 230 8.72 0.69 -7.23
CA ILE A 230 9.46 1.94 -7.24
C ILE A 230 9.57 2.45 -8.69
N GLU A 231 9.01 3.62 -8.99
CA GLU A 231 9.17 4.30 -10.28
C GLU A 231 10.21 5.42 -10.21
N PHE A 232 11.10 5.43 -11.21
CA PHE A 232 12.09 6.47 -11.50
C PHE A 232 12.38 6.49 -13.00
N LEU A 233 13.05 7.53 -13.50
CA LEU A 233 13.45 7.60 -14.91
C LEU A 233 14.58 6.58 -15.19
N SER A 234 14.25 5.43 -15.77
CA SER A 234 15.13 4.28 -15.90
C SER A 234 15.87 4.25 -17.23
N PHE A 235 17.12 3.77 -17.25
CA PHE A 235 17.88 3.54 -18.48
C PHE A 235 17.27 2.48 -19.40
N ILE A 236 16.39 1.64 -18.86
CA ILE A 236 15.81 0.48 -19.56
C ILE A 236 14.46 0.84 -20.20
N GLU A 237 13.80 1.91 -19.75
CA GLU A 237 12.51 2.30 -20.32
C GLU A 237 12.70 3.05 -21.65
N PRO A 238 11.74 2.98 -22.60
CA PRO A 238 11.90 3.56 -23.94
C PRO A 238 12.28 5.05 -23.93
N LEU A 239 11.68 5.81 -23.02
CA LEU A 239 11.98 7.24 -22.85
C LEU A 239 13.42 7.44 -22.37
N GLY A 240 13.87 6.73 -21.34
CA GLY A 240 15.25 6.81 -20.85
C GLY A 240 16.29 6.33 -21.87
N ILE A 241 15.98 5.29 -22.65
CA ILE A 241 16.82 4.83 -23.78
C ILE A 241 16.97 5.95 -24.81
N SER A 242 15.87 6.59 -25.20
CA SER A 242 15.89 7.66 -26.21
C SER A 242 16.71 8.88 -25.76
N LEU A 243 16.59 9.29 -24.49
CA LEU A 243 17.33 10.42 -23.94
C LEU A 243 18.83 10.09 -23.78
N THR A 244 19.14 8.88 -23.31
CA THR A 244 20.53 8.41 -23.15
C THR A 244 21.23 8.32 -24.50
N THR A 245 20.58 7.75 -25.51
CA THR A 245 21.14 7.63 -26.86
C THR A 245 21.37 9.01 -27.49
N ALA A 246 20.41 9.93 -27.37
CA ALA A 246 20.57 11.31 -27.84
C ALA A 246 21.72 12.04 -27.14
N SER A 247 21.88 11.85 -25.82
CA SER A 247 22.99 12.40 -25.03
C SER A 247 24.35 11.89 -25.49
N LEU A 248 24.51 10.57 -25.62
CA LEU A 248 25.76 9.95 -26.08
C LEU A 248 26.09 10.33 -27.52
N PHE A 249 25.08 10.40 -28.39
CA PHE A 249 25.24 10.86 -29.76
C PHE A 249 25.72 12.32 -29.82
N GLY A 250 25.11 13.21 -29.03
CA GLY A 250 25.54 14.60 -28.92
C GLY A 250 26.98 14.75 -28.40
N ALA A 251 27.35 13.99 -27.36
CA ALA A 251 28.71 13.96 -26.84
C ALA A 251 29.73 13.44 -27.87
N LEU A 252 29.37 12.42 -28.65
CA LEU A 252 30.19 11.89 -29.74
C LEU A 252 30.37 12.93 -30.85
N LEU A 253 29.30 13.61 -31.27
CA LEU A 253 29.39 14.69 -32.26
C LEU A 253 30.28 15.83 -31.77
N CYS A 254 30.18 16.23 -30.51
CA CYS A 254 31.08 17.21 -29.91
C CYS A 254 32.54 16.77 -29.96
N LEU A 255 32.85 15.50 -29.67
CA LEU A 255 34.20 14.95 -29.77
C LEU A 255 34.73 14.97 -31.22
N ILE A 256 33.90 14.59 -32.20
CA ILE A 256 34.27 14.63 -33.62
C ILE A 256 34.58 16.07 -34.05
N VAL A 257 33.71 17.04 -33.73
CA VAL A 257 33.92 18.45 -34.05
C VAL A 257 35.16 19.00 -33.35
N PHE A 258 35.39 18.62 -32.10
CA PHE A 258 36.61 18.97 -31.35
C PHE A 258 37.87 18.43 -32.03
N GLY A 259 37.86 17.17 -32.50
CA GLY A 259 38.94 16.56 -33.27
C GLY A 259 39.22 17.28 -34.59
N ILE A 260 38.17 17.63 -35.35
CA ILE A 260 38.28 18.40 -36.60
C ILE A 260 38.94 19.76 -36.33
N PHE A 261 38.53 20.46 -35.27
CA PHE A 261 39.08 21.77 -34.92
C PHE A 261 40.54 21.70 -34.45
N ILE A 262 40.94 20.62 -33.77
CA ILE A 262 42.35 20.37 -33.42
C ILE A 262 43.16 20.10 -34.69
N HIS A 263 42.69 19.22 -35.57
CA HIS A 263 43.41 18.86 -36.78
C HIS A 263 43.59 20.06 -37.71
N HIS A 264 42.55 20.88 -37.88
CA HIS A 264 42.57 22.08 -38.73
C HIS A 264 42.87 23.39 -37.96
N ARG A 265 43.55 23.32 -36.81
CA ARG A 265 43.81 24.50 -35.94
C ARG A 265 44.60 25.61 -36.63
N THR A 266 45.42 25.27 -37.63
CA THR A 266 46.24 26.23 -38.39
C THR A 266 45.45 26.95 -39.49
N THR A 267 44.24 26.48 -39.83
CA THR A 267 43.44 27.05 -40.91
C THR A 267 42.91 28.45 -40.55
N PRO A 268 42.81 29.35 -41.54
CA PRO A 268 42.40 30.74 -41.28
C PRO A 268 40.96 30.84 -40.77
N VAL A 269 40.07 29.90 -41.11
CA VAL A 269 38.70 29.82 -40.58
C VAL A 269 38.68 29.58 -39.07
N VAL A 270 39.51 28.67 -38.56
CA VAL A 270 39.58 28.38 -37.11
C VAL A 270 40.33 29.49 -36.36
N ARG A 271 41.41 30.03 -36.95
CA ARG A 271 42.26 31.05 -36.31
C ARG A 271 41.62 32.44 -36.26
N ALA A 272 40.87 32.84 -37.28
CA ALA A 272 40.12 34.10 -37.29
C ALA A 272 39.00 34.13 -36.24
N ASN A 273 38.65 32.96 -35.71
CA ASN A 273 37.45 32.72 -34.94
C ASN A 273 37.76 32.42 -33.46
N ASN A 274 38.75 33.15 -32.92
CA ASN A 274 39.25 33.03 -31.55
C ASN A 274 39.22 31.59 -31.02
N SER A 275 40.16 30.79 -31.51
CA SER A 275 40.16 29.33 -31.38
C SER A 275 39.96 28.85 -29.94
N GLU A 276 40.50 29.56 -28.95
CA GLU A 276 40.41 29.19 -27.53
C GLU A 276 38.97 29.23 -26.99
N LEU A 277 38.20 30.29 -27.27
CA LEU A 277 36.77 30.37 -26.88
C LEU A 277 35.95 29.28 -27.56
N SER A 278 36.25 28.99 -28.83
CA SER A 278 35.57 27.93 -29.58
C SER A 278 35.85 26.53 -28.99
N PHE A 279 37.08 26.27 -28.53
CA PHE A 279 37.40 25.02 -27.81
C PHE A 279 36.70 24.93 -26.45
N LEU A 280 36.62 26.05 -25.70
CA LEU A 280 35.90 26.08 -24.43
C LEU A 280 34.40 25.83 -24.61
N ILE A 281 33.77 26.37 -25.66
CA ILE A 281 32.35 26.08 -25.98
C ILE A 281 32.16 24.60 -26.31
N LEU A 282 33.06 23.98 -27.08
CA LEU A 282 32.95 22.54 -27.39
C LEU A 282 33.12 21.67 -26.14
N LEU A 283 34.04 22.04 -25.25
CA LEU A 283 34.22 21.38 -23.96
C LEU A 283 32.97 21.53 -23.09
N SER A 284 32.40 22.73 -22.98
CA SER A 284 31.18 22.96 -22.20
C SER A 284 29.98 22.23 -22.78
N LEU A 285 29.81 22.20 -24.10
CA LEU A 285 28.73 21.45 -24.75
C LEU A 285 28.86 19.94 -24.51
N LYS A 286 30.08 19.39 -24.54
CA LYS A 286 30.31 17.99 -24.15
C LYS A 286 29.89 17.75 -22.70
N LEU A 287 30.22 18.65 -21.78
CA LEU A 287 29.79 18.56 -20.38
C LEU A 287 28.26 18.67 -20.24
N CYS A 288 27.60 19.54 -21.02
CA CYS A 288 26.14 19.64 -21.07
C CYS A 288 25.47 18.34 -21.55
N PHE A 289 26.00 17.70 -22.59
CA PHE A 289 25.51 16.39 -23.01
C PHE A 289 25.72 15.36 -21.89
N MET A 290 26.92 15.26 -21.32
CA MET A 290 27.20 14.28 -20.26
C MET A 290 26.41 14.53 -18.97
N CYS A 291 26.11 15.78 -18.60
CA CYS A 291 25.39 16.07 -17.36
C CYS A 291 23.93 15.61 -17.40
N SER A 292 23.31 15.52 -18.59
CA SER A 292 21.96 14.96 -18.74
C SER A 292 21.85 13.51 -18.23
N LEU A 293 22.94 12.74 -18.27
CA LEU A 293 22.96 11.35 -17.77
C LEU A 293 22.82 11.27 -16.24
N LEU A 294 23.12 12.36 -15.51
CA LEU A 294 22.94 12.40 -14.04
C LEU A 294 21.48 12.47 -13.62
N PHE A 295 20.57 12.81 -14.54
CA PHE A 295 19.14 12.84 -14.31
C PHE A 295 18.47 11.49 -14.60
N ILE A 296 19.18 10.57 -15.26
CA ILE A 296 18.66 9.25 -15.63
C ILE A 296 19.25 8.21 -14.67
N GLY A 297 18.39 7.31 -14.18
CA GLY A 297 18.77 6.23 -13.27
C GLY A 297 18.27 6.42 -11.85
N HIS A 298 18.74 5.53 -10.97
CA HIS A 298 18.25 5.49 -9.61
C HIS A 298 18.76 6.69 -8.78
N PRO A 299 17.89 7.48 -8.15
CA PRO A 299 18.27 8.68 -7.41
C PRO A 299 19.02 8.32 -6.13
N ARG A 300 20.34 8.51 -6.13
CA ARG A 300 21.21 8.43 -4.96
C ARG A 300 21.44 9.84 -4.41
N LEU A 301 21.84 9.93 -3.14
CA LEU A 301 22.16 11.22 -2.51
C LEU A 301 23.19 12.02 -3.33
N SER A 302 24.27 11.36 -3.76
CA SER A 302 25.32 12.00 -4.55
C SER A 302 24.85 12.44 -5.94
N THR A 303 24.01 11.65 -6.61
CA THR A 303 23.50 12.01 -7.95
C THR A 303 22.50 13.16 -7.87
N CYS A 304 21.63 13.18 -6.85
CA CYS A 304 20.71 14.30 -6.61
C CYS A 304 21.45 15.63 -6.38
N GLN A 305 22.55 15.60 -5.63
CA GLN A 305 23.37 16.79 -5.36
C GLN A 305 24.14 17.24 -6.62
N LEU A 306 24.72 16.29 -7.35
CA LEU A 306 25.58 16.60 -8.49
C LEU A 306 24.79 17.07 -9.72
N ARG A 307 23.58 16.56 -9.97
CA ARG A 307 22.84 16.82 -11.23
C ARG A 307 22.60 18.31 -11.47
N GLN A 308 22.10 19.04 -10.46
CA GLN A 308 21.75 20.45 -10.57
C GLN A 308 23.00 21.35 -10.62
N ALA A 309 24.04 21.01 -9.84
CA ALA A 309 25.31 21.72 -9.88
C ALA A 309 26.03 21.54 -11.23
N ALA A 310 26.08 20.30 -11.74
CA ALA A 310 26.70 19.99 -13.03
C ALA A 310 25.95 20.66 -14.19
N PHE A 311 24.61 20.63 -14.16
CA PHE A 311 23.77 21.37 -15.10
C PHE A 311 24.10 22.86 -15.09
N GLY A 312 24.01 23.51 -13.93
CA GLY A 312 24.21 24.96 -13.82
C GLY A 312 25.61 25.42 -14.23
N ILE A 313 26.65 24.76 -13.73
CA ILE A 313 28.05 25.12 -14.03
C ILE A 313 28.35 24.93 -15.53
N SER A 314 27.90 23.83 -16.13
CA SER A 314 28.17 23.54 -17.56
C SER A 314 27.48 24.56 -18.48
N PHE A 315 26.22 24.92 -18.17
CA PHE A 315 25.46 25.89 -18.95
C PHE A 315 26.00 27.32 -18.79
N VAL A 316 26.35 27.75 -17.58
CA VAL A 316 26.95 29.08 -17.38
C VAL A 316 28.29 29.18 -18.10
N LEU A 317 29.12 28.14 -18.08
CA LEU A 317 30.36 28.12 -18.84
C LEU A 317 30.09 28.33 -20.33
N CYS A 318 29.12 27.60 -20.89
CA CYS A 318 28.73 27.72 -22.30
C CYS A 318 28.22 29.13 -22.65
N VAL A 319 27.24 29.64 -21.90
CA VAL A 319 26.61 30.94 -22.15
C VAL A 319 27.62 32.07 -21.94
N SER A 320 28.48 31.97 -20.93
CA SER A 320 29.53 32.96 -20.66
C SER A 320 30.57 33.00 -21.79
N CYS A 321 30.95 31.86 -22.36
CA CYS A 321 31.81 31.82 -23.55
C CYS A 321 31.14 32.50 -24.75
N ILE A 322 29.84 32.28 -24.98
CA ILE A 322 29.11 32.91 -26.10
C ILE A 322 28.94 34.42 -25.87
N LEU A 323 28.67 34.84 -24.64
CA LEU A 323 28.60 36.24 -24.24
C LEU A 323 29.93 36.96 -24.53
N VAL A 324 31.05 36.41 -24.05
CA VAL A 324 32.39 36.96 -24.28
C VAL A 324 32.73 36.95 -25.78
N LYS A 325 32.38 35.89 -26.51
CA LYS A 325 32.57 35.82 -27.96
C LYS A 325 31.79 36.91 -28.70
N THR A 326 30.55 37.18 -28.28
CA THR A 326 29.70 38.24 -28.83
C THR A 326 30.29 39.62 -28.54
N MET A 327 30.80 39.84 -27.33
CA MET A 327 31.51 41.07 -26.96
C MET A 327 32.74 41.30 -27.83
N VAL A 328 33.54 40.25 -28.12
CA VAL A 328 34.70 40.35 -29.02
C VAL A 328 34.28 40.74 -30.44
N VAL A 329 33.18 40.18 -30.96
CA VAL A 329 32.66 40.55 -32.29
C VAL A 329 32.24 42.02 -32.34
N LEU A 330 31.48 42.47 -31.34
CA LEU A 330 31.06 43.88 -31.23
C LEU A 330 32.25 44.83 -31.03
N ALA A 331 33.26 44.37 -30.29
CA ALA A 331 34.48 45.11 -30.01
C ALA A 331 35.29 45.41 -31.27
N VAL A 332 35.57 44.38 -32.07
CA VAL A 332 36.31 44.49 -33.34
C VAL A 332 35.58 45.41 -34.30
N PHE A 333 34.25 45.33 -34.35
CA PHE A 333 33.46 46.19 -35.22
C PHE A 333 33.47 47.66 -34.77
N LYS A 334 33.28 47.95 -33.48
CA LYS A 334 33.34 49.33 -32.96
C LYS A 334 34.72 49.96 -33.17
N ALA A 335 35.79 49.18 -33.02
CA ALA A 335 37.16 49.62 -33.32
C ALA A 335 37.41 49.89 -34.82
N SER A 336 36.60 49.30 -35.72
CA SER A 336 36.71 49.48 -37.16
C SER A 336 35.97 50.72 -37.70
N LYS A 337 35.17 51.43 -36.89
CA LYS A 337 34.47 52.65 -37.31
C LYS A 337 35.35 53.91 -37.18
N PRO A 338 35.27 54.88 -38.11
CA PRO A 338 36.03 56.14 -38.01
C PRO A 338 35.58 56.93 -36.76
N GLY A 339 36.53 57.28 -35.89
CA GLY A 339 36.25 58.00 -34.62
C GLY A 339 36.24 57.13 -33.35
N GLY A 340 36.42 55.80 -33.45
CA GLY A 340 36.47 54.87 -32.31
C GLY A 340 37.76 54.88 -31.48
N GLY A 341 38.41 56.04 -31.37
CA GLY A 341 39.66 56.20 -30.66
C GLY A 341 39.49 55.99 -29.15
N ASN A 342 40.18 54.98 -28.62
CA ASN A 342 40.61 54.84 -27.22
C ASN A 342 39.85 53.91 -26.24
N SER A 343 38.73 53.26 -26.58
CA SER A 343 38.00 52.43 -25.57
C SER A 343 38.15 50.90 -25.67
N LEU A 344 38.86 50.34 -26.66
CA LEU A 344 38.81 48.88 -26.90
C LEU A 344 40.10 48.16 -27.32
N LYS A 345 41.28 48.74 -27.06
CA LYS A 345 42.55 48.01 -27.16
C LYS A 345 42.83 47.07 -25.97
N TRP A 346 42.05 47.15 -24.90
CA TRP A 346 42.32 46.42 -23.64
C TRP A 346 41.77 44.98 -23.62
N PHE A 347 40.81 44.63 -24.49
CA PHE A 347 40.09 43.35 -24.45
C PHE A 347 40.89 42.15 -25.01
N GLY A 348 42.05 41.90 -24.42
CA GLY A 348 42.96 40.81 -24.76
C GLY A 348 42.46 39.43 -24.31
N VAL A 349 43.15 38.38 -24.74
CA VAL A 349 42.80 36.97 -24.46
C VAL A 349 42.76 36.67 -22.95
N MET A 350 43.66 37.27 -22.18
CA MET A 350 43.68 37.13 -20.71
C MET A 350 42.43 37.69 -20.05
N GLN A 351 41.95 38.85 -20.53
CA GLN A 351 40.72 39.44 -20.02
C GLN A 351 39.50 38.59 -20.38
N GLN A 352 39.43 38.07 -21.61
CA GLN A 352 38.37 37.16 -22.03
C GLN A 352 38.29 35.91 -21.13
N ARG A 353 39.43 35.28 -20.84
CA ARG A 353 39.51 34.13 -19.92
C ARG A 353 39.09 34.52 -18.51
N GLY A 354 39.58 35.66 -18.01
CA GLY A 354 39.22 36.18 -16.69
C GLY A 354 37.72 36.42 -16.55
N THR A 355 37.08 37.00 -17.57
CA THR A 355 35.64 37.23 -17.58
C THR A 355 34.84 35.92 -17.58
N VAL A 356 35.20 34.95 -18.43
CA VAL A 356 34.51 33.64 -18.43
C VAL A 356 34.64 32.95 -17.07
N LEU A 357 35.87 32.89 -16.53
CA LEU A 357 36.12 32.26 -15.23
C LEU A 357 35.35 32.96 -14.11
N PHE A 358 35.36 34.30 -14.08
CA PHE A 358 34.63 35.08 -13.08
C PHE A 358 33.12 34.79 -13.11
N LEU A 359 32.49 34.80 -14.28
CA LEU A 359 31.06 34.48 -14.41
C LEU A 359 30.74 33.04 -13.99
N THR A 360 31.60 32.08 -14.34
CA THR A 360 31.43 30.68 -13.89
C THR A 360 31.66 30.48 -12.39
N LEU A 361 32.56 31.26 -11.78
CA LEU A 361 32.82 31.21 -10.34
C LEU A 361 31.62 31.71 -9.53
N ILE A 362 30.90 32.72 -10.04
CA ILE A 362 29.63 33.17 -9.44
C ILE A 362 28.63 32.01 -9.40
N GLN A 363 28.48 31.28 -10.51
CA GLN A 363 27.59 30.12 -10.53
C GLN A 363 28.04 28.99 -9.60
N ALA A 364 29.35 28.73 -9.53
CA ALA A 364 29.89 27.74 -8.60
C ALA A 364 29.63 28.13 -7.13
N ALA A 365 29.74 29.42 -6.80
CA ALA A 365 29.39 29.94 -5.48
C ALA A 365 27.90 29.76 -5.17
N ILE A 366 27.01 30.12 -6.11
CA ILE A 366 25.55 29.89 -5.99
C ILE A 366 25.25 28.41 -5.71
N CYS A 367 25.85 27.50 -6.49
CA CYS A 367 25.66 26.06 -6.31
C CYS A 367 26.18 25.59 -4.94
N THR A 368 27.34 26.08 -4.50
CA THR A 368 27.94 25.69 -3.22
C THR A 368 27.08 26.18 -2.04
N THR A 369 26.64 27.44 -2.06
CA THR A 369 25.75 28.00 -1.03
C THR A 369 24.42 27.25 -0.97
N TRP A 370 23.87 26.89 -2.13
CA TRP A 370 22.63 26.11 -2.18
C TRP A 370 22.82 24.70 -1.61
N LEU A 371 23.88 23.99 -2.01
CA LEU A 371 24.19 22.66 -1.49
C LEU A 371 24.48 22.64 0.02
N MET A 372 25.10 23.68 0.57
CA MET A 372 25.38 23.77 2.01
C MET A 372 24.15 24.12 2.84
N SER A 373 23.23 24.93 2.31
CA SER A 373 22.03 25.36 3.04
C SER A 373 20.92 24.30 2.99
N SER A 374 20.66 23.75 1.81
CA SER A 374 19.51 22.89 1.55
C SER A 374 19.80 22.01 0.34
N SER A 375 20.62 20.97 0.56
CA SER A 375 21.01 20.06 -0.51
C SER A 375 19.81 19.28 -1.07
N PRO A 376 19.73 19.06 -2.39
CA PRO A 376 18.74 18.16 -2.98
C PRO A 376 18.88 16.75 -2.41
N THR A 377 17.77 16.14 -1.99
CA THR A 377 17.75 14.81 -1.36
C THR A 377 16.76 13.89 -2.07
N PRO A 378 17.00 12.58 -2.07
CA PRO A 378 16.03 11.62 -2.60
C PRO A 378 14.81 11.56 -1.68
N HIS A 379 13.62 11.68 -2.25
CA HIS A 379 12.34 11.64 -1.55
C HIS A 379 11.42 10.60 -2.22
N LYS A 380 10.75 9.80 -1.38
CA LYS A 380 9.75 8.83 -1.81
C LYS A 380 8.38 9.51 -1.80
N ASN A 381 7.87 9.86 -2.98
CA ASN A 381 6.56 10.46 -3.12
C ASN A 381 5.49 9.38 -3.40
N THR A 382 4.49 9.30 -2.52
CA THR A 382 3.35 8.38 -2.60
C THR A 382 2.04 9.08 -2.97
N GLN A 383 2.06 10.40 -3.22
CA GLN A 383 0.85 11.20 -3.46
C GLN A 383 0.34 11.12 -4.90
N TYR A 384 1.21 10.94 -5.90
CA TYR A 384 0.79 10.93 -7.31
C TYR A 384 -0.03 9.68 -7.68
N TYR A 385 0.39 8.50 -7.19
CA TYR A 385 -0.28 7.22 -7.44
C TYR A 385 -0.26 6.38 -6.17
N LYS A 386 -1.43 5.88 -5.73
CA LYS A 386 -1.51 5.12 -4.46
C LYS A 386 -0.84 3.75 -4.55
N GLU A 387 -0.83 3.14 -5.73
CA GLU A 387 -0.24 1.82 -5.99
C GLU A 387 1.29 1.81 -6.21
N LYS A 388 1.94 2.98 -6.37
CA LYS A 388 3.36 3.08 -6.74
C LYS A 388 4.10 4.11 -5.88
N ILE A 389 5.39 3.90 -5.67
CA ILE A 389 6.27 4.87 -5.00
C ILE A 389 7.11 5.54 -6.07
N THR A 390 6.90 6.84 -6.30
CA THR A 390 7.76 7.61 -7.21
C THR A 390 8.94 8.14 -6.40
N VAL A 391 10.17 7.76 -6.75
CA VAL A 391 11.36 8.29 -6.07
C VAL A 391 11.94 9.39 -6.92
N GLU A 392 11.90 10.60 -6.38
CA GLU A 392 12.34 11.82 -7.03
C GLU A 392 13.41 12.50 -6.17
N CYS A 393 14.29 13.28 -6.79
CA CYS A 393 15.22 14.12 -6.06
C CYS A 393 14.52 15.46 -5.78
N VAL A 394 14.03 15.66 -4.57
CA VAL A 394 13.46 16.96 -4.18
C VAL A 394 14.56 18.01 -4.18
N VAL A 395 14.20 19.17 -4.71
CA VAL A 395 15.09 20.31 -4.92
C VAL A 395 15.55 20.93 -3.58
N GLY A 396 14.85 20.64 -2.47
CA GLY A 396 15.19 21.10 -1.12
C GLY A 396 14.81 22.57 -0.88
N SER A 397 15.35 23.48 -1.70
CA SER A 397 15.00 24.91 -1.68
C SER A 397 14.60 25.42 -3.06
N THR A 398 13.32 25.78 -3.18
CA THR A 398 12.77 26.43 -4.38
C THR A 398 13.49 27.74 -4.69
N VAL A 399 13.90 28.48 -3.65
CA VAL A 399 14.66 29.73 -3.81
C VAL A 399 16.02 29.45 -4.44
N GLY A 400 16.75 28.43 -3.98
CA GLY A 400 18.05 28.06 -4.55
C GLY A 400 17.97 27.69 -6.02
N PHE A 401 16.95 26.91 -6.40
CA PHE A 401 16.70 26.54 -7.79
C PHE A 401 16.33 27.72 -8.68
N VAL A 402 15.46 28.62 -8.21
CA VAL A 402 15.10 29.85 -8.94
C VAL A 402 16.31 30.77 -9.11
N VAL A 403 17.18 30.89 -8.10
CA VAL A 403 18.42 31.68 -8.21
C VAL A 403 19.38 31.06 -9.24
N LEU A 404 19.54 29.73 -9.24
CA LEU A 404 20.36 29.02 -10.21
C LEU A 404 19.87 29.25 -11.64
N LEU A 405 18.59 28.99 -11.92
CA LEU A 405 18.00 29.19 -13.25
C LEU A 405 17.95 30.68 -13.64
N GLY A 406 17.66 31.55 -12.67
CA GLY A 406 17.60 33.00 -12.86
C GLY A 406 18.94 33.58 -13.30
N TYR A 407 20.05 33.12 -12.73
CA TYR A 407 21.39 33.57 -13.17
C TYR A 407 21.72 33.11 -14.59
N ILE A 408 21.43 31.86 -14.94
CA ILE A 408 21.58 31.34 -16.31
C ILE A 408 20.73 32.17 -17.29
N GLY A 409 19.46 32.42 -16.93
CA GLY A 409 18.53 33.22 -17.71
C GLY A 409 19.00 34.66 -17.91
N LEU A 410 19.51 35.31 -16.85
CA LEU A 410 20.06 36.66 -16.92
C LEU A 410 21.25 36.75 -17.88
N LEU A 411 22.19 35.80 -17.79
CA LEU A 411 23.31 35.73 -18.73
C LEU A 411 22.86 35.45 -20.16
N ALA A 412 21.85 34.58 -20.34
CA ALA A 412 21.29 34.27 -21.65
C ALA A 412 20.59 35.48 -22.28
N ILE A 413 19.83 36.26 -21.51
CA ILE A 413 19.18 37.50 -21.98
C ILE A 413 20.24 38.53 -22.37
N LEU A 414 21.25 38.76 -21.51
CA LEU A 414 22.37 39.66 -21.83
C LEU A 414 23.08 39.23 -23.12
N SER A 415 23.38 37.94 -23.25
CA SER A 415 23.99 37.36 -24.46
C SER A 415 23.11 37.55 -25.69
N PHE A 416 21.80 37.31 -25.57
CA PHE A 416 20.84 37.50 -26.65
C PHE A 416 20.72 38.96 -27.08
N LEU A 417 20.63 39.91 -26.14
CA LEU A 417 20.56 41.35 -26.45
C LEU A 417 21.79 41.83 -27.22
N LEU A 418 22.98 41.39 -26.81
CA LEU A 418 24.23 41.73 -27.51
C LEU A 418 24.34 41.04 -28.86
N ALA A 419 23.90 39.78 -28.95
CA ALA A 419 23.88 39.04 -30.21
C ALA A 419 22.87 39.65 -31.19
N PHE A 420 21.75 40.16 -30.70
CA PHE A 420 20.76 40.87 -31.50
C PHE A 420 21.33 42.19 -32.03
N LEU A 421 22.04 42.96 -31.20
CA LEU A 421 22.74 44.16 -31.64
C LEU A 421 23.80 43.84 -32.73
N ALA A 422 24.47 42.70 -32.62
CA ALA A 422 25.44 42.23 -33.59
C ALA A 422 24.83 41.78 -34.93
N ARG A 423 23.50 41.57 -35.01
CA ARG A 423 22.84 41.16 -36.27
C ARG A 423 22.86 42.25 -37.34
N ASN A 424 22.87 43.52 -36.94
CA ASN A 424 22.88 44.67 -37.85
C ASN A 424 24.26 44.96 -38.46
N LEU A 425 25.23 44.07 -38.26
CA LEU A 425 26.57 44.17 -38.83
C LEU A 425 26.55 43.75 -40.33
N PRO A 426 27.32 44.42 -41.20
CA PRO A 426 27.31 44.18 -42.65
C PRO A 426 27.68 42.73 -43.01
N ASP A 427 27.09 42.23 -44.11
CA ASP A 427 27.00 40.82 -44.53
C ASP A 427 28.33 40.04 -44.68
N ASN A 428 29.48 40.71 -44.64
CA ASN A 428 30.79 40.04 -44.67
C ASN A 428 31.05 39.18 -43.42
N PHE A 429 30.27 39.33 -42.34
CA PHE A 429 30.38 38.52 -41.11
C PHE A 429 29.08 37.77 -40.80
N ASN A 430 28.79 36.70 -41.56
CA ASN A 430 27.69 35.77 -41.28
C ASN A 430 27.76 35.10 -39.89
N GLU A 431 28.90 35.23 -39.19
CA GLU A 431 29.08 34.71 -37.84
C GLU A 431 28.14 35.33 -36.80
N ALA A 432 27.91 36.65 -36.85
CA ALA A 432 27.02 37.29 -35.87
C ALA A 432 25.59 36.75 -35.98
N LYS A 433 25.11 36.49 -37.20
CA LYS A 433 23.79 35.90 -37.47
C LYS A 433 23.65 34.49 -36.85
N PHE A 434 24.68 33.65 -36.97
CA PHE A 434 24.66 32.32 -36.36
C PHE A 434 24.66 32.38 -34.83
N ILE A 435 25.39 33.33 -34.24
CA ILE A 435 25.37 33.55 -32.78
C ILE A 435 23.98 33.99 -32.33
N THR A 436 23.35 34.96 -33.01
CA THR A 436 21.98 35.41 -32.68
C THR A 436 20.97 34.26 -32.81
N PHE A 437 21.05 33.47 -33.89
CA PHE A 437 20.17 32.32 -34.10
C PHE A 437 20.35 31.27 -32.98
N SER A 438 21.59 30.97 -32.61
CA SER A 438 21.90 30.01 -31.54
C SER A 438 21.33 30.47 -30.18
N MET A 439 21.46 31.76 -29.85
CA MET A 439 20.92 32.34 -28.62
C MET A 439 19.39 32.42 -28.62
N LEU A 440 18.76 32.66 -29.78
CA LEU A 440 17.30 32.63 -29.91
C LEU A 440 16.75 31.24 -29.62
N VAL A 441 17.33 30.20 -30.23
CA VAL A 441 16.94 28.79 -30.00
C VAL A 441 17.11 28.44 -28.52
N PHE A 442 18.24 28.83 -27.91
CA PHE A 442 18.48 28.61 -26.48
C PHE A 442 17.39 29.25 -25.61
N CYS A 443 17.10 30.54 -25.79
CA CYS A 443 16.08 31.23 -25.01
C CYS A 443 14.68 30.63 -25.20
N ALA A 444 14.32 30.26 -26.43
CA ALA A 444 13.01 29.65 -26.72
C ALA A 444 12.81 28.32 -25.98
N VAL A 445 13.83 27.45 -25.96
CA VAL A 445 13.79 26.17 -25.25
C VAL A 445 13.59 26.38 -23.74
N TRP A 446 14.34 27.31 -23.14
CA TRP A 446 14.24 27.56 -21.69
C TRP A 446 12.97 28.29 -21.26
N ILE A 447 12.39 29.13 -22.12
CA ILE A 447 11.06 29.71 -21.88
C ILE A 447 9.98 28.62 -21.91
N ALA A 448 10.06 27.67 -22.85
CA ALA A 448 9.12 26.55 -22.94
C ALA A 448 9.30 25.52 -21.80
N PHE A 449 10.51 25.38 -21.27
CA PHE A 449 10.82 24.49 -20.16
C PHE A 449 10.02 24.81 -18.89
N ILE A 450 9.90 26.09 -18.50
CA ILE A 450 9.27 26.51 -17.24
C ILE A 450 7.84 25.96 -17.08
N PRO A 451 6.90 26.21 -18.02
CA PRO A 451 5.55 25.67 -17.90
C PRO A 451 5.53 24.13 -18.05
N ALA A 452 6.38 23.55 -18.88
CA ALA A 452 6.43 22.10 -19.05
C ALA A 452 6.89 21.38 -17.77
N TYR A 453 7.86 21.95 -17.05
CA TYR A 453 8.37 21.43 -15.78
C TYR A 453 7.31 21.49 -14.69
N ILE A 454 6.60 22.61 -14.54
CA ILE A 454 5.58 22.80 -13.50
C ILE A 454 4.39 21.85 -13.71
N ASN A 455 4.02 21.56 -14.96
CA ASN A 455 2.88 20.70 -15.27
C ASN A 455 3.21 19.20 -15.30
N SER A 456 4.48 18.81 -15.19
CA SER A 456 4.91 17.41 -15.33
C SER A 456 5.15 16.78 -13.95
N PRO A 457 4.45 15.68 -13.59
CA PRO A 457 4.66 15.01 -12.31
C PRO A 457 5.84 14.04 -12.32
N GLY A 458 6.55 13.94 -11.19
CA GLY A 458 7.55 12.91 -10.91
C GLY A 458 8.63 12.76 -11.99
N LYS A 459 8.81 11.54 -12.52
CA LYS A 459 9.85 11.22 -13.52
C LYS A 459 9.78 12.02 -14.82
N TYR A 460 8.60 12.56 -15.16
CA TYR A 460 8.44 13.36 -16.37
C TYR A 460 9.04 14.77 -16.23
N ALA A 461 9.10 15.32 -15.01
CA ALA A 461 9.77 16.61 -14.77
C ALA A 461 11.28 16.52 -15.08
N ASP A 462 11.94 15.46 -14.60
CA ASP A 462 13.35 15.18 -14.89
C ASP A 462 13.57 14.97 -16.41
N ALA A 463 12.66 14.27 -17.09
CA ALA A 463 12.73 14.06 -18.53
C ALA A 463 12.61 15.37 -19.33
N VAL A 464 11.71 16.27 -18.93
CA VAL A 464 11.54 17.60 -19.54
C VAL A 464 12.81 18.45 -19.37
N GLU A 465 13.46 18.38 -18.21
CA GLU A 465 14.74 19.04 -17.97
C GLU A 465 15.85 18.50 -18.88
N VAL A 466 15.97 17.17 -18.97
CA VAL A 466 16.92 16.52 -19.90
C VAL A 466 16.64 16.92 -21.35
N PHE A 467 15.38 16.94 -21.77
CA PHE A 467 15.00 17.37 -23.11
C PHE A 467 15.43 18.80 -23.40
N ALA A 468 15.20 19.73 -22.46
CA ALA A 468 15.62 21.12 -22.60
C ALA A 468 17.16 21.25 -22.69
N ILE A 469 17.90 20.48 -21.88
CA ILE A 469 19.37 20.41 -21.92
C ILE A 469 19.86 19.93 -23.29
N LEU A 470 19.30 18.84 -23.79
CA LEU A 470 19.71 18.25 -25.08
C LEU A 470 19.34 19.18 -26.24
N ALA A 471 18.10 19.67 -26.31
CA ALA A 471 17.63 20.53 -27.39
C ALA A 471 18.45 21.82 -27.49
N SER A 472 18.74 22.47 -26.35
CA SER A 472 19.58 23.66 -26.33
C SER A 472 21.04 23.37 -26.72
N SER A 473 21.61 22.25 -26.25
CA SER A 473 22.98 21.86 -26.59
C SER A 473 23.15 21.50 -28.08
N PHE A 474 22.20 20.76 -28.67
CA PHE A 474 22.17 20.48 -30.11
C PHE A 474 21.98 21.76 -30.92
N GLY A 475 21.06 22.64 -30.50
CA GLY A 475 20.84 23.94 -31.14
C GLY A 475 22.11 24.79 -31.19
N LEU A 476 22.84 24.89 -30.08
CA LEU A 476 24.11 25.61 -30.00
C LEU A 476 25.21 24.96 -30.87
N LEU A 477 25.34 23.63 -30.80
CA LEU A 477 26.35 22.89 -31.58
C LEU A 477 26.14 23.08 -33.09
N LEU A 478 24.92 22.84 -33.57
CA LEU A 478 24.59 22.93 -35.00
C LEU A 478 24.68 24.36 -35.52
N ALA A 479 24.16 25.35 -34.77
CA ALA A 479 24.18 26.74 -35.21
C ALA A 479 25.60 27.34 -35.25
N LEU A 480 26.43 27.08 -34.23
CA LEU A 480 27.75 27.70 -34.11
C LEU A 480 28.85 26.98 -34.90
N PHE A 481 28.80 25.65 -34.97
CA PHE A 481 29.86 24.83 -35.55
C PHE A 481 29.46 24.15 -36.86
N GLY A 482 28.17 23.92 -37.11
CA GLY A 482 27.69 23.31 -38.37
C GLY A 482 28.19 24.02 -39.63
N PRO A 483 27.98 25.34 -39.78
CA PRO A 483 28.47 26.10 -40.93
C PRO A 483 30.00 26.07 -41.07
N LYS A 484 30.73 26.02 -39.94
CA LYS A 484 32.20 26.01 -39.92
C LYS A 484 32.75 24.66 -40.36
N CYS A 485 32.19 23.56 -39.85
CA CYS A 485 32.54 22.22 -40.29
C CYS A 485 32.21 22.01 -41.77
N TYR A 486 31.08 22.53 -42.24
CA TYR A 486 30.70 22.50 -43.66
C TYR A 486 31.75 23.19 -44.55
N ILE A 487 32.23 24.38 -44.17
CA ILE A 487 33.27 25.09 -44.93
C ILE A 487 34.61 24.33 -44.88
N ILE A 488 35.00 23.80 -43.71
CA ILE A 488 36.29 23.12 -43.53
C ILE A 488 36.35 21.80 -44.33
N ILE A 489 35.27 21.01 -44.35
CA ILE A 489 35.25 19.67 -44.95
C ILE A 489 34.81 19.71 -46.42
N LEU A 490 33.70 20.41 -46.73
CA LEU A 490 33.03 20.31 -48.02
C LEU A 490 33.37 21.44 -48.99
N LYS A 491 33.95 22.55 -48.52
CA LYS A 491 34.37 23.69 -49.36
C LYS A 491 35.77 24.21 -49.02
N PRO A 492 36.83 23.39 -49.18
CA PRO A 492 38.19 23.78 -48.84
C PRO A 492 38.67 25.02 -49.61
N GLU A 493 38.17 25.28 -50.82
CA GLU A 493 38.44 26.52 -51.58
C GLU A 493 38.09 27.81 -50.83
N LYS A 494 37.10 27.80 -49.92
CA LYS A 494 36.74 28.95 -49.08
C LYS A 494 37.59 29.06 -47.80
N ASN A 495 38.47 28.09 -47.54
CA ASN A 495 39.34 28.03 -46.36
C ASN A 495 40.70 28.73 -46.57
N ASN A 496 40.74 29.77 -47.41
CA ASN A 496 41.94 30.56 -47.71
C ASN A 496 41.77 32.03 -47.25
N LYS A 497 42.86 32.66 -46.80
CA LYS A 497 42.87 34.09 -46.38
C LYS A 497 42.28 35.01 -47.46
N LYS A 498 42.50 34.71 -48.75
CA LYS A 498 41.97 35.48 -49.89
C LYS A 498 40.45 35.44 -50.01
N ALA A 499 39.82 34.30 -49.71
CA ALA A 499 38.37 34.14 -49.74
C ALA A 499 37.69 34.77 -48.50
N LEU A 500 38.38 34.78 -47.35
CA LEU A 500 37.90 35.38 -46.09
C LEU A 500 37.96 36.91 -46.08
N MET A 501 38.94 37.53 -46.76
CA MET A 501 39.12 38.99 -46.75
C MET A 501 38.38 39.72 -47.88
N GLY A 502 37.58 39.02 -48.70
CA GLY A 502 36.71 39.63 -49.71
C GLY A 502 37.40 40.75 -50.51
N ARG A 503 38.57 40.49 -51.11
CA ARG A 503 39.16 41.47 -52.02
C ARG A 503 38.41 41.40 -53.34
N GLY A 504 37.60 42.43 -53.60
CA GLY A 504 36.91 42.62 -54.87
C GLY A 504 37.86 42.42 -56.05
N THR A 505 37.36 41.73 -57.05
CA THR A 505 37.90 41.75 -58.41
C THR A 505 38.29 43.18 -58.79
N PRO A 506 39.52 43.46 -59.24
CA PRO A 506 39.78 44.72 -59.91
C PRO A 506 38.87 44.74 -61.15
N ARG A 507 38.06 45.80 -61.26
CA ARG A 507 37.33 46.08 -62.51
C ARG A 507 38.37 46.19 -63.62
N SER A 508 38.26 45.34 -64.64
CA SER A 508 38.90 45.56 -65.95
C SER A 508 38.05 46.51 -66.77
#